data_AF-A0A6I1FUE1-F1
#
_entry.id   AF-A0A6I1FUE1-F1
#
_cell.length_a   1.000
_cell.length_b   1.000
_cell.length_c   1.000
_cell.angle_alpha   90.00
_cell.angle_beta   90.00
_cell.angle_gamma   90.00
#
_symmetry.space_group_name_H-M   'P 1'
#
loop_
_entity.id
_entity.type
_entity.pdbx_description
1 polymer ?
#
loop_
_entity_poly.entity_id
_entity_poly.type
_entity_poly.pdbx_seq_one_letter_code
_entity_poly.pdbx_strand_id
1 'polypeptide(L)'
;MNFHGQKILPAVRTMKEFDKMLDTPFEYGVFLDLHVGMVKSVFDYARQHKKKMFLHLDLIHGLTGDEHAAEFIAQHAKPYGIISTKGSAIMKAKQKGLLATQRAFIIDSSALERSIKLIERTDPDFIEVLPGVVPKVIKTLHEQTGKPIFAGGLIETKEEVEEALEAGACAITTSNRELWKLYY
;
A
#
# COMPACT_ATOMS: atom_id res chain seq x y z
N MET A 1 -2.64 2.50 13.92
CA MET A 1 -2.57 3.85 13.29
C MET A 1 -3.84 4.03 12.48
N ASN A 2 -4.70 5.00 12.83
CA ASN A 2 -5.77 5.44 11.93
C ASN A 2 -5.17 6.46 10.97
N PHE A 3 -5.40 6.33 9.66
CA PHE A 3 -5.00 7.30 8.63
C PHE A 3 -5.79 8.61 8.75
N HIS A 4 -5.87 9.19 9.95
CA HIS A 4 -6.74 10.32 10.28
C HIS A 4 -8.21 10.13 9.88
N GLY A 5 -8.70 8.88 9.89
CA GLY A 5 -10.06 8.52 9.47
C GLY A 5 -10.23 8.34 7.95
N GLN A 6 -9.15 8.45 7.17
CA GLN A 6 -9.15 8.20 5.74
C GLN A 6 -9.37 6.71 5.45
N LYS A 7 -10.55 6.39 4.89
CA LYS A 7 -10.94 5.03 4.51
C LYS A 7 -10.32 4.57 3.19
N ILE A 8 -10.08 5.50 2.25
CA ILE A 8 -9.57 5.18 0.91
C ILE A 8 -8.14 5.68 0.75
N LEU A 9 -7.25 4.83 0.24
CA LEU A 9 -5.91 5.19 -0.22
C LEU A 9 -5.93 5.22 -1.77
N PRO A 10 -5.92 6.41 -2.40
CA PRO A 10 -5.86 6.54 -3.85
C PRO A 10 -4.62 5.83 -4.42
N ALA A 11 -4.85 4.84 -5.28
CA ALA A 11 -3.80 4.13 -5.98
C ALA A 11 -3.55 4.78 -7.35
N VAL A 12 -2.43 5.45 -7.48
CA VAL A 12 -2.04 6.30 -8.61
C VAL A 12 -1.07 5.55 -9.52
N ARG A 13 -1.39 5.44 -10.82
CA ARG A 13 -0.52 4.80 -11.84
C ARG A 13 0.12 5.80 -12.79
N THR A 14 -0.48 6.97 -12.95
CA THR A 14 -0.04 7.99 -13.89
C THR A 14 0.12 9.35 -13.23
N MET A 15 0.99 10.20 -13.77
CA MET A 15 1.13 11.58 -13.29
C MET A 15 -0.19 12.37 -13.38
N LYS A 16 -1.02 12.09 -14.40
CA LYS A 16 -2.38 12.68 -14.50
C LYS A 16 -3.31 12.27 -13.35
N GLU A 17 -3.17 11.05 -12.83
CA GLU A 17 -3.87 10.62 -11.63
C GLU A 17 -3.29 11.26 -10.38
N PHE A 18 -1.98 11.45 -10.35
CA PHE A 18 -1.32 12.11 -9.24
C PHE A 18 -1.80 13.56 -9.10
N ASP A 19 -1.79 14.34 -10.19
CA ASP A 19 -2.27 15.73 -10.19
C ASP A 19 -3.71 15.81 -9.65
N LYS A 20 -4.58 14.90 -10.10
CA LYS A 20 -5.96 14.84 -9.61
C LYS A 20 -6.07 14.45 -8.13
N MET A 21 -5.17 13.60 -7.64
CA MET A 21 -5.11 13.27 -6.21
C MET A 21 -4.65 14.47 -5.38
N LEU A 22 -3.77 15.32 -5.91
CA LEU A 22 -3.34 16.55 -5.24
C LEU A 22 -4.51 17.50 -4.98
N ASP A 23 -5.48 17.54 -5.89
CA ASP A 23 -6.71 18.36 -5.76
C ASP A 23 -7.72 17.81 -4.74
N THR A 24 -7.53 16.58 -4.24
CA THR A 24 -8.41 15.98 -3.21
C THR A 24 -7.90 16.25 -1.79
N PRO A 25 -8.74 16.16 -0.75
CA PRO A 25 -8.29 16.30 0.63
C PRO A 25 -7.58 15.04 1.17
N PHE A 26 -7.42 13.97 0.38
CA PHE A 26 -6.70 12.77 0.80
C PHE A 26 -5.26 13.10 1.19
N GLU A 27 -4.83 12.69 2.38
CA GLU A 27 -3.46 12.88 2.84
C GLU A 27 -2.58 11.70 2.42
N TYR A 28 -3.13 10.48 2.49
CA TYR A 28 -2.40 9.26 2.19
C TYR A 28 -2.74 8.72 0.79
N GLY A 29 -1.79 8.05 0.14
CA GLY A 29 -2.03 7.41 -1.16
C GLY A 29 -0.91 6.46 -1.52
N VAL A 30 -1.04 5.77 -2.66
CA VAL A 30 -0.11 4.76 -3.12
C VAL A 30 0.30 5.03 -4.57
N PHE A 31 1.61 5.05 -4.84
CA PHE A 31 2.13 4.99 -6.19
C PHE A 31 2.29 3.53 -6.61
N LEU A 32 1.55 3.13 -7.64
CA LEU A 32 1.61 1.79 -8.21
C LEU A 32 2.65 1.67 -9.31
N ASP A 33 2.95 2.73 -10.05
CA ASP A 33 3.84 2.67 -11.20
C ASP A 33 4.66 3.96 -11.30
N LEU A 34 5.99 3.84 -11.25
CA LEU A 34 6.92 4.97 -11.36
C LEU A 34 8.22 4.55 -12.04
N HIS A 35 8.84 5.48 -12.76
CA HIS A 35 10.19 5.31 -13.27
C HIS A 35 11.22 5.79 -12.24
N VAL A 36 12.33 5.07 -12.05
CA VAL A 36 13.36 5.37 -11.04
C VAL A 36 13.83 6.85 -11.09
N GLY A 37 14.00 7.40 -12.29
CA GLY A 37 14.42 8.79 -12.50
C GLY A 37 13.41 9.86 -12.04
N MET A 38 12.13 9.50 -11.89
CA MET A 38 11.08 10.42 -11.43
C MET A 38 10.79 10.29 -9.93
N VAL A 39 11.18 9.18 -9.29
CA VAL A 39 10.77 8.88 -7.91
C VAL A 39 11.09 10.04 -6.98
N LYS A 40 12.33 10.55 -6.97
CA LYS A 40 12.68 11.66 -6.08
C LYS A 40 11.80 12.90 -6.29
N SER A 41 11.68 13.36 -7.53
CA SER A 41 10.92 14.57 -7.87
C SER A 41 9.43 14.44 -7.53
N VAL A 42 8.83 13.27 -7.78
CA VAL A 42 7.42 13.01 -7.49
C VAL A 42 7.16 12.98 -5.98
N PHE A 43 8.05 12.36 -5.21
CA PHE A 43 7.93 12.34 -3.75
C PHE A 43 8.22 13.70 -3.10
N ASP A 44 9.17 14.47 -3.64
CA ASP A 44 9.40 15.85 -3.24
C ASP A 44 8.15 16.71 -3.48
N TYR A 45 7.52 16.57 -4.65
CA TYR A 45 6.29 17.28 -4.98
C TYR A 45 5.12 16.85 -4.09
N ALA A 46 4.94 15.54 -3.86
CA ALA A 46 3.94 15.03 -2.91
C ALA A 46 4.09 15.65 -1.51
N ARG A 47 5.33 15.74 -1.00
CA ARG A 47 5.62 16.35 0.30
C ARG A 47 5.29 17.83 0.35
N GLN A 48 5.57 18.59 -0.71
CA GLN A 48 5.22 20.01 -0.79
C GLN A 48 3.70 20.23 -0.67
N HIS A 49 2.91 19.29 -1.21
CA HIS A 49 1.46 19.27 -1.10
C HIS A 49 0.93 18.52 0.15
N LYS A 50 1.81 18.23 1.13
CA LYS A 50 1.49 17.51 2.37
C LYS A 50 0.87 16.12 2.17
N LYS A 51 1.19 15.46 1.05
CA LYS A 51 0.73 14.09 0.76
C LYS A 51 1.76 13.07 1.25
N LYS A 52 1.29 12.07 2.00
CA LYS A 52 2.05 10.94 2.55
C LYS A 52 1.85 9.72 1.65
N MET A 53 2.72 9.58 0.66
CA MET A 53 2.60 8.54 -0.36
C MET A 53 3.40 7.28 0.00
N PHE A 54 2.80 6.12 -0.22
CA PHE A 54 3.48 4.83 -0.25
C PHE A 54 4.04 4.56 -1.66
N LEU A 55 5.17 3.89 -1.74
CA LEU A 55 5.79 3.49 -3.00
C LEU A 55 5.72 1.98 -3.21
N HIS A 56 5.15 1.52 -4.31
CA HIS A 56 5.28 0.12 -4.69
C HIS A 56 6.67 -0.19 -5.26
N LEU A 57 7.53 -0.81 -4.45
CA LEU A 57 8.93 -1.05 -4.82
C LEU A 57 9.06 -2.00 -6.02
N ASP A 58 8.22 -3.03 -6.10
CA ASP A 58 8.33 -4.04 -7.17
C ASP A 58 7.86 -3.53 -8.55
N LEU A 59 7.25 -2.34 -8.61
CA LEU A 59 6.70 -1.75 -9.83
C LEU A 59 7.46 -0.48 -10.25
N ILE A 60 8.69 -0.32 -9.75
CA ILE A 60 9.58 0.76 -10.18
C ILE A 60 10.32 0.32 -11.45
N HIS A 61 10.10 1.01 -12.56
CA HIS A 61 10.86 0.76 -13.79
C HIS A 61 12.30 1.20 -13.63
N GLY A 62 13.22 0.29 -13.97
CA GLY A 62 14.67 0.52 -13.89
C GLY A 62 15.28 0.18 -12.53
N LEU A 63 14.52 -0.38 -11.57
CA LEU A 63 15.03 -0.81 -10.28
C LEU A 63 14.46 -2.18 -9.90
N THR A 64 15.33 -3.15 -9.62
CA THR A 64 14.89 -4.46 -9.12
C THR A 64 14.42 -4.31 -7.69
N GLY A 65 13.17 -4.66 -7.37
CA GLY A 65 12.65 -4.54 -5.99
C GLY A 65 13.31 -5.52 -5.02
N ASP A 66 14.54 -5.27 -4.60
CA ASP A 66 15.31 -6.05 -3.63
C ASP A 66 15.69 -5.19 -2.41
N GLU A 67 16.57 -5.70 -1.56
CA GLU A 67 17.05 -4.97 -0.37
C GLU A 67 17.88 -3.73 -0.74
N HIS A 68 18.65 -3.77 -1.82
CA HIS A 68 19.44 -2.63 -2.28
C HIS A 68 18.55 -1.53 -2.82
N ALA A 69 17.48 -1.88 -3.54
CA ALA A 69 16.46 -0.95 -3.97
C ALA A 69 15.72 -0.33 -2.80
N ALA A 70 15.31 -1.11 -1.80
CA ALA A 70 14.68 -0.59 -0.59
C ALA A 70 15.60 0.41 0.13
N GLU A 71 16.89 0.09 0.24
CA GLU A 71 17.90 0.99 0.81
C GLU A 71 18.10 2.27 -0.01
N PHE A 72 18.21 2.15 -1.34
CA PHE A 72 18.34 3.28 -2.24
C PHE A 72 17.15 4.23 -2.13
N ILE A 73 15.93 3.69 -2.17
CA ILE A 73 14.69 4.47 -2.04
C ILE A 73 14.60 5.15 -0.67
N ALA A 74 14.98 4.46 0.41
CA ALA A 74 14.97 5.02 1.75
C ALA A 74 15.93 6.20 1.91
N GLN A 75 17.09 6.17 1.25
CA GLN A 75 18.06 7.26 1.32
C GLN A 75 17.71 8.41 0.37
N HIS A 76 17.27 8.08 -0.85
CA HIS A 76 17.16 9.03 -1.95
C HIS A 76 15.79 9.72 -2.04
N ALA A 77 14.71 8.96 -1.85
CA ALA A 77 13.34 9.45 -2.04
C ALA A 77 12.58 9.66 -0.73
N LYS A 78 12.89 8.86 0.31
CA LYS A 78 12.24 8.91 1.63
C LYS A 78 10.70 8.91 1.54
N PRO A 79 10.09 7.88 0.94
CA PRO A 79 8.63 7.77 0.89
C PRO A 79 8.04 7.65 2.30
N TYR A 80 6.72 7.83 2.44
CA TYR A 80 6.07 7.58 3.73
C TYR A 80 6.17 6.10 4.13
N GLY A 81 6.04 5.22 3.15
CA GLY A 81 6.31 3.80 3.30
C GLY A 81 6.54 3.13 1.95
N ILE A 82 6.94 1.86 1.98
CA ILE A 82 7.05 1.03 0.78
C ILE A 82 6.06 -0.13 0.81
N ILE A 83 5.67 -0.59 -0.36
CA ILE A 83 4.89 -1.81 -0.57
C ILE A 83 5.75 -2.76 -1.39
N SER A 84 5.92 -3.99 -0.91
CA SER A 84 6.59 -5.05 -1.67
C SER A 84 6.02 -6.42 -1.33
N THR A 85 6.12 -7.33 -2.28
CA THR A 85 5.85 -8.76 -2.10
C THR A 85 7.05 -9.49 -1.51
N LYS A 86 8.25 -8.90 -1.54
CA LYS A 86 9.50 -9.57 -1.12
C LYS A 86 9.85 -9.23 0.32
N GLY A 87 9.93 -10.27 1.15
CA GLY A 87 10.26 -10.11 2.58
C GLY A 87 11.62 -9.47 2.86
N SER A 88 12.63 -9.66 2.00
CA SER A 88 13.94 -9.02 2.15
C SER A 88 13.85 -7.50 2.03
N ALA A 89 13.09 -6.99 1.06
CA ALA A 89 12.84 -5.57 0.89
C ALA A 89 12.10 -4.97 2.09
N ILE A 90 11.09 -5.68 2.62
CA ILE A 90 10.34 -5.28 3.83
C ILE A 90 11.27 -5.15 5.03
N MET A 91 12.04 -6.18 5.35
CA MET A 91 12.98 -6.15 6.48
C MET A 91 13.99 -5.00 6.35
N LYS A 92 14.52 -4.79 5.14
CA LYS A 92 15.50 -3.74 4.88
C LYS A 92 14.90 -2.34 5.01
N ALA A 93 13.68 -2.11 4.51
CA ALA A 93 13.00 -0.83 4.65
C ALA A 93 12.75 -0.48 6.12
N LYS A 94 12.31 -1.47 6.92
CA LYS A 94 12.16 -1.30 8.37
C LYS A 94 13.48 -0.92 9.06
N GLN A 95 14.59 -1.59 8.73
CA GLN A 95 15.91 -1.25 9.26
C GLN A 95 16.33 0.19 8.94
N LYS A 96 15.84 0.75 7.83
CA LYS A 96 16.10 2.14 7.42
C LYS A 96 15.07 3.14 7.98
N GLY A 97 14.16 2.69 8.84
CA GLY A 97 13.15 3.54 9.49
C GLY A 97 11.98 3.94 8.59
N LEU A 98 11.77 3.24 7.47
CA LEU A 98 10.57 3.39 6.65
C LEU A 98 9.46 2.46 7.13
N LEU A 99 8.21 2.88 6.94
CA LEU A 99 7.07 1.98 7.05
C LEU A 99 7.12 0.95 5.94
N ALA A 100 6.91 -0.32 6.28
CA ALA A 100 6.94 -1.41 5.33
C ALA A 100 5.59 -2.13 5.29
N THR A 101 5.03 -2.22 4.09
CA THR A 101 3.76 -2.90 3.81
C THR A 101 4.04 -4.16 3.00
N GLN A 102 3.76 -5.32 3.59
CA GLN A 102 3.88 -6.60 2.90
C GLN A 102 2.62 -6.84 2.06
N ARG A 103 2.77 -6.90 0.74
CA ARG A 103 1.68 -7.29 -0.16
C ARG A 103 1.55 -8.81 -0.20
N ALA A 104 0.32 -9.31 -0.08
CA ALA A 104 -0.05 -10.70 -0.10
C ALA A 104 -1.15 -10.93 -1.14
N PHE A 105 -0.88 -11.83 -2.09
CA PHE A 105 -1.87 -12.28 -3.07
C PHE A 105 -2.52 -13.55 -2.58
N ILE A 106 -3.81 -13.48 -2.25
CA ILE A 106 -4.56 -14.59 -1.70
C ILE A 106 -5.38 -15.23 -2.82
N ILE A 107 -4.78 -16.25 -3.43
CA ILE A 107 -5.37 -17.02 -4.53
C ILE A 107 -6.03 -18.29 -3.99
N ASP A 108 -5.40 -18.92 -2.99
CA ASP A 108 -5.85 -20.13 -2.34
C ASP A 108 -5.42 -20.17 -0.87
N SER A 109 -5.82 -21.22 -0.15
CA SER A 109 -5.45 -21.42 1.26
C SER A 109 -3.95 -21.58 1.48
N SER A 110 -3.22 -22.15 0.52
CA SER A 110 -1.77 -22.31 0.63
C SER A 110 -1.03 -20.98 0.52
N ALA A 111 -1.53 -20.07 -0.31
CA ALA A 111 -1.03 -18.70 -0.45
C ALA A 111 -1.28 -17.90 0.83
N LEU A 112 -2.43 -18.11 1.48
CA LEU A 112 -2.74 -17.51 2.77
C LEU A 112 -1.75 -17.96 3.85
N GLU A 113 -1.54 -19.26 4.03
CA GLU A 113 -0.60 -19.79 5.03
C GLU A 113 0.84 -19.31 4.78
N ARG A 114 1.29 -19.31 3.52
CA ARG A 114 2.62 -18.79 3.15
C ARG A 114 2.74 -17.31 3.47
N SER A 115 1.70 -16.53 3.19
CA SER A 115 1.67 -15.10 3.49
C SER A 115 1.75 -14.85 4.98
N ILE A 116 0.99 -15.58 5.80
CA ILE A 116 1.04 -15.48 7.27
C ILE A 116 2.45 -15.77 7.79
N LYS A 117 3.07 -16.89 7.38
CA LYS A 117 4.45 -17.22 7.79
C LYS A 117 5.46 -16.17 7.36
N LEU A 118 5.27 -15.58 6.17
CA LEU A 118 6.14 -14.50 5.70
C LEU A 118 5.97 -13.25 6.57
N ILE A 119 4.73 -12.87 6.88
CA ILE A 119 4.39 -11.73 7.73
C ILE A 119 4.95 -11.90 9.15
N GLU A 120 4.83 -13.08 9.74
CA GLU A 120 5.40 -13.39 11.06
C GLU A 120 6.92 -13.23 11.07
N ARG A 121 7.59 -13.64 9.98
CA ARG A 121 9.05 -13.54 9.85
C ARG A 121 9.53 -12.12 9.57
N THR A 122 8.83 -11.36 8.73
CA THR A 122 9.26 -10.03 8.26
C THR A 122 8.72 -8.90 9.14
N ASP A 123 7.70 -9.20 9.95
CA ASP A 123 7.03 -8.29 10.88
C ASP A 123 6.68 -6.93 10.22
N PRO A 124 5.94 -6.88 9.10
CA PRO A 124 5.65 -5.62 8.43
C PRO A 124 4.80 -4.69 9.32
N ASP A 125 4.82 -3.39 9.02
CA ASP A 125 3.98 -2.40 9.71
C ASP A 125 2.52 -2.52 9.25
N PHE A 126 2.32 -2.86 7.98
CA PHE A 126 1.01 -3.06 7.36
C PHE A 126 1.01 -4.29 6.45
N ILE A 127 -0.17 -4.85 6.19
CA ILE A 127 -0.35 -5.93 5.22
C ILE A 127 -1.28 -5.42 4.13
N GLU A 128 -0.93 -5.57 2.87
CA GLU A 128 -1.87 -5.32 1.77
C GLU A 128 -2.39 -6.64 1.20
N VAL A 129 -3.70 -6.83 1.21
CA VAL A 129 -4.37 -8.05 0.75
C VAL A 129 -5.04 -7.80 -0.59
N LEU A 130 -4.67 -8.60 -1.59
CA LEU A 130 -5.30 -8.64 -2.90
C LEU A 130 -5.83 -10.06 -3.18
N PRO A 131 -7.09 -10.23 -3.64
CA PRO A 131 -8.09 -9.18 -3.86
C PRO A 131 -8.80 -8.76 -2.57
N GLY A 132 -9.26 -7.51 -2.52
CA GLY A 132 -9.88 -6.89 -1.35
C GLY A 132 -11.37 -7.20 -1.19
N VAL A 133 -11.98 -7.87 -2.16
CA VAL A 133 -13.40 -8.29 -2.16
C VAL A 133 -13.66 -9.59 -1.39
N VAL A 134 -12.71 -10.06 -0.57
CA VAL A 134 -12.84 -11.30 0.19
C VAL A 134 -12.76 -11.01 1.70
N PRO A 135 -13.86 -10.54 2.33
CA PRO A 135 -13.94 -10.21 3.75
C PRO A 135 -13.41 -11.31 4.68
N LYS A 136 -13.72 -12.58 4.38
CA LYS A 136 -13.27 -13.74 5.17
C LYS A 136 -11.73 -13.80 5.29
N VAL A 137 -11.02 -13.48 4.23
CA VAL A 137 -9.55 -13.49 4.20
C VAL A 137 -8.99 -12.33 5.02
N ILE A 138 -9.56 -11.13 4.86
CA ILE A 138 -9.17 -9.93 5.62
C ILE A 138 -9.32 -10.21 7.12
N LYS A 139 -10.48 -10.73 7.54
CA LYS A 139 -10.75 -11.06 8.94
C LYS A 139 -9.77 -12.08 9.49
N THR A 140 -9.54 -13.17 8.74
CA THR A 140 -8.60 -14.23 9.16
C THR A 140 -7.18 -13.70 9.33
N LEU A 141 -6.71 -12.87 8.39
CA LEU A 141 -5.38 -12.25 8.48
C LEU A 141 -5.29 -11.28 9.66
N HIS A 142 -6.34 -10.51 9.90
CA HIS A 142 -6.36 -9.53 11.00
C HIS A 142 -6.30 -10.26 12.35
N GLU A 143 -7.11 -11.30 12.52
CA GLU A 143 -7.17 -12.09 13.76
C GLU A 143 -5.86 -12.86 14.03
N GLN A 144 -5.21 -13.41 12.99
CA GLN A 144 -3.98 -14.19 13.17
C GLN A 144 -2.73 -13.34 13.33
N THR A 145 -2.63 -12.21 12.61
CA THR A 145 -1.41 -11.39 12.60
C THR A 145 -1.48 -10.20 13.54
N GLY A 146 -2.68 -9.72 13.89
CA GLY A 146 -2.90 -8.50 14.66
C GLY A 146 -2.43 -7.21 13.95
N LYS A 147 -2.01 -7.30 12.69
CA LYS A 147 -1.49 -6.17 11.92
C LYS A 147 -2.62 -5.42 11.22
N PRO A 148 -2.44 -4.10 10.98
CA PRO A 148 -3.38 -3.32 10.18
C PRO A 148 -3.33 -3.75 8.70
N ILE A 149 -4.50 -3.91 8.09
CA ILE A 149 -4.66 -4.41 6.72
C ILE A 149 -5.10 -3.31 5.77
N PHE A 150 -4.49 -3.24 4.59
CA PHE A 150 -5.00 -2.54 3.43
C PHE A 150 -5.69 -3.58 2.53
N ALA A 151 -6.96 -3.39 2.23
CA ALA A 151 -7.63 -4.25 1.25
C ALA A 151 -7.61 -3.56 -0.11
N GLY A 152 -7.17 -4.28 -1.14
CA GLY A 152 -6.95 -3.69 -2.45
C GLY A 152 -7.35 -4.61 -3.60
N GLY A 153 -7.67 -4.03 -4.75
CA GLY A 153 -7.96 -4.76 -5.97
C GLY A 153 -9.37 -5.36 -6.03
N LEU A 154 -9.97 -5.25 -7.22
CA LEU A 154 -11.33 -5.67 -7.56
C LEU A 154 -12.47 -4.98 -6.76
N ILE A 155 -12.18 -3.93 -6.00
CA ILE A 155 -13.20 -3.15 -5.28
C ILE A 155 -13.75 -2.07 -6.21
N GLU A 156 -15.02 -2.17 -6.55
CA GLU A 156 -15.72 -1.32 -7.51
C GLU A 156 -16.91 -0.58 -6.88
N THR A 157 -17.52 -1.12 -5.82
CA THR A 157 -18.72 -0.56 -5.20
C THR A 157 -18.49 -0.03 -3.78
N LYS A 158 -19.44 0.77 -3.28
CA LYS A 158 -19.39 1.31 -1.91
C LYS A 158 -19.58 0.19 -0.89
N GLU A 159 -20.45 -0.76 -1.20
CA GLU A 159 -20.79 -1.91 -0.38
C GLU A 159 -19.54 -2.76 -0.13
N GLU A 160 -18.76 -3.06 -1.17
CA GLU A 160 -17.49 -3.80 -1.06
C GLU A 160 -16.45 -3.07 -0.20
N VAL A 161 -16.41 -1.74 -0.25
CA VAL A 161 -15.55 -0.93 0.63
C VAL A 161 -15.95 -1.10 2.09
N GLU A 162 -17.23 -0.95 2.41
CA GLU A 162 -17.70 -1.07 3.79
C GLU A 162 -17.57 -2.51 4.31
N GLU A 163 -17.86 -3.54 3.49
CA GLU A 163 -17.65 -4.94 3.87
C GLU A 163 -16.18 -5.25 4.20
N ALA A 164 -15.24 -4.73 3.41
CA ALA A 164 -13.81 -4.91 3.66
C ALA A 164 -13.36 -4.20 4.95
N LEU A 165 -13.88 -2.99 5.22
CA LEU A 165 -13.59 -2.25 6.45
C LEU A 165 -14.17 -2.94 7.69
N GLU A 166 -15.42 -3.40 7.61
CA GLU A 166 -16.08 -4.17 8.68
C GLU A 166 -15.36 -5.49 8.97
N ALA A 167 -14.75 -6.11 7.95
CA ALA A 167 -13.94 -7.31 8.10
C ALA A 167 -12.59 -7.07 8.80
N GLY A 168 -12.20 -5.83 9.05
CA GLY A 168 -10.96 -5.46 9.75
C GLY A 168 -9.91 -4.79 8.86
N ALA A 169 -10.25 -4.38 7.63
CA ALA A 169 -9.36 -3.52 6.86
C ALA A 169 -9.28 -2.13 7.50
N CYS A 170 -8.07 -1.59 7.61
CA CYS A 170 -7.81 -0.25 8.10
C CYS A 170 -8.04 0.81 7.01
N ALA A 171 -7.74 0.46 5.75
CA ALA A 171 -7.99 1.31 4.60
C ALA A 171 -8.11 0.48 3.31
N ILE A 172 -8.68 1.08 2.28
CA ILE A 172 -8.89 0.45 0.97
C ILE A 172 -8.00 1.08 -0.08
N THR A 173 -7.16 0.29 -0.76
CA THR A 173 -6.37 0.76 -1.91
C THR A 173 -7.16 0.56 -3.20
N THR A 174 -7.54 1.65 -3.87
CA THR A 174 -8.29 1.58 -5.13
C THR A 174 -7.82 2.65 -6.12
N SER A 175 -7.82 2.29 -7.41
CA SER A 175 -7.62 3.24 -8.52
C SER A 175 -8.95 3.75 -9.09
N ASN A 176 -10.09 3.31 -8.54
CA ASN A 176 -11.41 3.76 -9.00
C ASN A 176 -11.71 5.17 -8.48
N ARG A 177 -11.79 6.13 -9.40
CA ARG A 177 -12.06 7.54 -9.07
C ARG A 177 -13.48 7.82 -8.60
N GLU A 178 -14.45 7.01 -9.00
CA GLU A 178 -15.82 7.18 -8.50
C GLU A 178 -15.87 6.86 -7.01
N LEU A 179 -15.17 5.79 -6.60
CA LEU A 179 -14.97 5.50 -5.19
C LEU A 179 -14.22 6.63 -4.48
N TRP A 180 -13.17 7.19 -5.08
CA TRP A 180 -12.48 8.33 -4.47
C TRP A 180 -13.46 9.45 -4.09
N LYS A 181 -14.33 9.86 -5.02
CA LYS A 181 -15.32 10.93 -4.82
C LYS A 181 -16.34 10.66 -3.72
N LEU A 182 -16.61 9.40 -3.39
CA LEU A 182 -17.57 9.04 -2.34
C LEU A 182 -17.00 9.21 -0.92
N TYR A 183 -15.67 9.32 -0.80
CA TYR A 183 -14.97 9.24 0.48
C TYR A 183 -14.07 10.45 0.76
N TYR A 184 -14.25 11.57 0.04
CA TYR A 184 -13.54 12.83 0.29
C TYR A 184 -14.47 14.05 0.33
#